data_AF-A0AAU7SVS6-F1
#
_entry.id   AF-A0AAU7SVS6-F1
#
_cell.length_a   1.000
_cell.length_b   1.000
_cell.length_c   1.000
_cell.angle_alpha   90.00
_cell.angle_beta   90.00
_cell.angle_gamma   90.00
#
_symmetry.space_group_name_H-M   'P 1'
#
loop_
_entity.id
_entity.type
_entity.pdbx_description
1 polymer ?
#
loop_
_entity_poly.entity_id
_entity_poly.type
_entity_poly.pdbx_seq_one_letter_code
_entity_poly.pdbx_strand_id
1 'polypeptide(L)'
;MQELPLHKSWKTNLNKSALQEKYTLSSSELSKILTFVQNNYEISSKIGIKKNLITLPDDFILDICSAWVSFFHADLNSLNIEGAVLTNESDSFNPPTFDEILEYSEQKKVVYKTFKEKINIDLVADLWSLFYLSRDNYKYSESYLWLYESYLLEVKNESSLLDTFNHVFFKTNFLKKIIRSLFFLQQIELAEKIVSTLSLEKIFPELISKARDRSLFQKWEYLDYQVY
;
A
#
# COMPACT_ATOMS: atom_id res chain seq x y z
N MET A 1 12.85 12.83 19.86
CA MET A 1 12.18 12.54 21.14
C MET A 1 10.68 12.44 20.86
N GLN A 2 10.00 11.40 21.35
CA GLN A 2 8.55 11.23 21.13
C GLN A 2 7.79 12.03 22.18
N GLU A 3 7.10 13.11 21.79
CA GLU A 3 6.45 14.04 22.73
C GLU A 3 5.10 13.53 23.28
N LEU A 4 4.40 12.68 22.52
CA LEU A 4 3.17 12.06 22.96
C LEU A 4 3.45 10.63 23.46
N PRO A 5 3.06 10.26 24.69
CA PRO A 5 3.19 8.90 25.16
C PRO A 5 2.29 7.95 24.36
N LEU A 6 2.45 6.64 24.55
CA LEU A 6 1.54 5.66 23.94
C LEU A 6 0.10 5.92 24.38
N HIS A 7 -0.85 5.78 23.46
CA HIS A 7 -2.26 6.08 23.67
C HIS A 7 -2.84 5.39 24.90
N LYS A 8 -2.46 4.11 25.12
CA LYS A 8 -2.86 3.31 26.29
C LYS A 8 -2.54 3.95 27.64
N SER A 9 -1.55 4.84 27.68
CA SER A 9 -1.08 5.53 28.89
C SER A 9 -1.57 6.98 29.00
N TRP A 10 -2.39 7.46 28.06
CA TRP A 10 -2.80 8.87 28.07
C TRP A 10 -3.60 9.27 29.29
N LYS A 11 -4.36 8.33 29.89
CA LYS A 11 -5.11 8.62 31.12
C LYS A 11 -4.21 9.03 32.29
N THR A 12 -2.98 8.53 32.34
CA THR A 12 -2.05 8.74 33.46
C THR A 12 -0.89 9.66 33.11
N ASN A 13 -0.40 9.60 31.87
CA ASN A 13 0.91 10.17 31.50
C ASN A 13 0.81 11.35 30.53
N LEU A 14 -0.37 11.66 29.97
CA LEU A 14 -0.52 12.78 29.05
C LEU A 14 -0.65 14.10 29.81
N ASN A 15 0.42 14.90 29.81
CA ASN A 15 0.39 16.24 30.40
C ASN A 15 -0.19 17.27 29.40
N LYS A 16 -1.52 17.39 29.38
CA LYS A 16 -2.23 18.33 28.50
C LYS A 16 -1.91 19.79 28.77
N SER A 17 -1.64 20.18 30.02
CA SER A 17 -1.35 21.57 30.38
C SER A 17 0.00 22.00 29.83
N ALA A 18 1.03 21.17 29.96
CA ALA A 18 2.35 21.44 29.39
C ALA A 18 2.33 21.53 27.86
N LEU A 19 1.53 20.70 27.19
CA LEU A 19 1.36 20.78 25.73
C LEU A 19 0.65 22.05 25.30
N GLN A 20 -0.38 22.48 26.03
CA GLN A 20 -1.09 23.75 25.77
C GLN A 20 -0.15 24.95 25.92
N GLU A 21 0.63 24.98 27.00
CA GLU A 21 1.59 26.05 27.26
C GLU A 21 2.69 26.09 26.20
N LYS A 22 3.32 24.95 25.89
CA LYS A 22 4.43 24.86 24.93
C LYS A 22 4.04 25.32 23.53
N TYR A 23 2.85 24.97 23.08
CA TYR A 23 2.38 25.23 21.71
C TYR A 23 1.37 26.39 21.63
N THR A 24 1.13 27.11 22.73
CA THR A 24 0.16 28.20 22.81
C THR A 24 -1.23 27.78 22.30
N LEU A 25 -1.69 26.61 22.74
CA LEU A 25 -2.98 26.04 22.31
C LEU A 25 -4.04 26.24 23.37
N SER A 26 -5.26 26.53 22.95
CA SER A 26 -6.45 26.34 23.79
C SER A 26 -6.71 24.85 24.04
N SER A 27 -7.48 24.54 25.08
CA SER A 27 -7.93 23.17 25.33
C SER A 27 -8.73 22.57 24.16
N SER A 28 -9.45 23.40 23.41
CA SER A 28 -10.22 22.99 22.24
C SER A 28 -9.33 22.59 21.07
N GLU A 29 -8.26 23.36 20.80
CA GLU A 29 -7.30 23.08 19.73
C GLU A 29 -6.46 21.84 20.05
N LEU A 30 -5.98 21.71 21.29
CA LEU A 30 -5.27 20.50 21.71
C LEU A 30 -6.16 19.26 21.50
N SER A 31 -7.45 19.34 21.84
CA SER A 31 -8.36 18.22 21.66
C SER A 31 -8.53 17.85 20.17
N LYS A 32 -8.65 18.84 19.28
CA LYS A 32 -8.68 18.61 17.82
C LYS A 32 -7.39 17.96 17.31
N ILE A 33 -6.24 18.43 17.76
CA ILE A 33 -4.93 17.86 17.38
C ILE A 33 -4.80 16.41 17.87
N LEU A 34 -5.16 16.12 19.12
CA LEU A 34 -5.12 14.75 19.64
C LEU A 34 -6.06 13.83 18.87
N THR A 35 -7.24 14.30 18.48
CA THR A 35 -8.17 13.54 17.63
C THR A 35 -7.57 13.29 16.24
N PHE A 36 -6.94 14.30 15.64
CA PHE A 36 -6.24 14.16 14.36
C PHE A 36 -5.12 13.11 14.43
N VAL A 37 -4.27 13.19 15.47
CA VAL A 37 -3.18 12.23 15.72
C VAL A 37 -3.71 10.79 15.81
N GLN A 38 -4.84 10.57 16.50
CA GLN A 38 -5.46 9.25 16.63
C GLN A 38 -6.05 8.74 15.31
N ASN A 39 -6.56 9.64 14.48
CA ASN A 39 -7.30 9.26 13.28
C ASN A 39 -6.43 9.17 12.01
N ASN A 40 -5.26 9.81 11.99
CA ASN A 40 -4.33 9.77 10.85
C ASN A 40 -3.57 8.42 10.78
N TYR A 41 -3.49 7.80 9.60
CA TYR A 41 -2.84 6.49 9.41
C TYR A 41 -1.35 6.48 9.77
N GLU A 42 -0.61 7.51 9.35
CA GLU A 42 0.82 7.60 9.61
C GLU A 42 1.11 7.89 11.09
N ILE A 43 0.44 8.90 11.65
CA ILE A 43 0.76 9.47 12.96
C ILE A 43 0.23 8.59 14.10
N SER A 44 -0.93 7.95 13.93
CA SER A 44 -1.54 7.08 14.96
C SER A 44 -0.62 5.94 15.38
N SER A 45 0.18 5.40 14.45
CA SER A 45 1.18 4.39 14.72
C SER A 45 2.23 4.83 15.74
N LYS A 46 2.60 6.12 15.75
CA LYS A 46 3.59 6.67 16.69
C LYS A 46 3.07 6.57 18.13
N ILE A 47 1.77 6.70 18.34
CA ILE A 47 1.15 6.56 19.66
C ILE A 47 0.66 5.13 19.93
N GLY A 48 1.07 4.15 19.10
CA GLY A 48 0.74 2.74 19.26
C GLY A 48 -0.70 2.38 18.90
N ILE A 49 -1.36 3.18 18.07
CA ILE A 49 -2.65 2.84 17.48
C ILE A 49 -2.41 2.29 16.07
N LYS A 50 -2.86 1.06 15.83
CA LYS A 50 -2.91 0.47 14.48
C LYS A 50 -4.30 0.75 13.90
N LYS A 51 -4.35 1.45 12.77
CA LYS A 51 -5.59 1.56 11.97
C LYS A 51 -5.70 0.35 11.06
N ASN A 52 -6.91 -0.12 10.84
CA ASN A 52 -7.18 -1.09 9.77
C ASN A 52 -7.33 -0.36 8.45
N LEU A 53 -7.15 -1.08 7.34
CA LEU A 53 -7.64 -0.65 6.03
C LEU A 53 -9.18 -0.51 6.06
N ILE A 54 -9.73 0.19 5.07
CA ILE A 54 -11.13 0.64 5.12
C ILE A 54 -12.08 -0.56 5.02
N THR A 55 -11.93 -1.38 3.99
CA THR A 55 -12.76 -2.58 3.77
C THR A 55 -11.95 -3.81 3.40
N LEU A 56 -10.71 -3.65 2.91
CA LEU A 56 -9.84 -4.75 2.51
C LEU A 56 -9.33 -5.57 3.71
N PRO A 57 -9.67 -6.87 3.80
CA PRO A 57 -9.11 -7.75 4.80
C PRO A 57 -7.66 -8.13 4.48
N ASP A 58 -6.84 -8.24 5.51
CA ASP A 58 -5.44 -8.68 5.44
C ASP A 58 -5.26 -9.97 4.63
N ASP A 59 -6.12 -10.98 4.86
CA ASP A 59 -6.02 -12.27 4.16
C ASP A 59 -6.36 -12.15 2.66
N PHE A 60 -7.28 -11.26 2.29
CA PHE A 60 -7.58 -11.00 0.89
C PHE A 60 -6.39 -10.33 0.18
N ILE A 61 -5.70 -9.41 0.86
CA ILE A 61 -4.49 -8.77 0.32
C ILE A 61 -3.38 -9.81 0.14
N LEU A 62 -3.20 -10.71 1.09
CA LEU A 62 -2.24 -11.78 0.98
C LEU A 62 -2.57 -12.71 -0.20
N ASP A 63 -3.85 -13.08 -0.37
CA ASP A 63 -4.34 -13.90 -1.49
C ASP A 63 -4.04 -13.23 -2.84
N ILE A 64 -4.37 -11.95 -3.02
CA ILE A 64 -4.15 -11.26 -4.30
C ILE A 64 -2.65 -11.04 -4.59
N CYS A 65 -1.83 -10.76 -3.57
CA CYS A 65 -0.39 -10.65 -3.76
C CYS A 65 0.23 -12.00 -4.15
N SER A 66 -0.20 -13.08 -3.52
CA SER A 66 0.27 -14.45 -3.82
C SER A 66 -0.16 -14.88 -5.23
N ALA A 67 -1.41 -14.59 -5.62
CA ALA A 67 -1.91 -14.85 -6.96
C ALA A 67 -1.16 -14.02 -8.02
N TRP A 68 -0.85 -12.76 -7.71
CA TRP A 68 -0.08 -11.89 -8.61
C TRP A 68 1.34 -12.42 -8.84
N VAL A 69 2.04 -12.82 -7.77
CA VAL A 69 3.37 -13.48 -7.89
C VAL A 69 3.24 -14.78 -8.67
N SER A 70 2.24 -15.60 -8.40
CA SER A 70 2.05 -16.86 -9.13
C SER A 70 1.78 -16.63 -10.62
N PHE A 71 1.09 -15.54 -10.99
CA PHE A 71 0.79 -15.20 -12.38
C PHE A 71 1.99 -14.58 -13.11
N PHE A 72 2.67 -13.61 -12.51
CA PHE A 72 3.77 -12.86 -13.17
C PHE A 72 5.17 -13.40 -12.88
N HIS A 73 5.32 -14.27 -11.87
CA HIS A 73 6.59 -14.80 -11.37
C HIS A 73 6.52 -16.31 -11.12
N ALA A 74 5.72 -17.05 -11.91
CA ALA A 74 5.57 -18.51 -11.81
C ALA A 74 6.91 -19.29 -11.83
N ASP A 75 7.99 -18.66 -12.30
CA ASP A 75 9.34 -19.22 -12.39
C ASP A 75 10.24 -19.05 -11.13
N LEU A 76 9.71 -18.67 -9.96
CA LEU A 76 10.55 -18.59 -8.75
C LEU A 76 11.08 -19.96 -8.26
N ASN A 77 10.50 -21.08 -8.70
CA ASN A 77 10.99 -22.44 -8.40
C ASN A 77 11.77 -23.10 -9.55
N SER A 78 11.71 -22.56 -10.77
CA SER A 78 12.45 -23.07 -11.94
C SER A 78 13.79 -22.35 -12.15
N LEU A 79 14.00 -21.19 -11.50
CA LEU A 79 15.20 -20.37 -11.66
C LEU A 79 16.13 -20.47 -10.44
N ASN A 80 16.83 -21.61 -10.34
CA ASN A 80 18.22 -21.65 -9.88
C ASN A 80 19.14 -21.13 -11.01
N ILE A 81 18.82 -19.96 -11.56
CA ILE A 81 19.66 -19.28 -12.53
C ILE A 81 19.84 -17.86 -12.02
N GLU A 82 21.03 -17.61 -11.47
CA GLU A 82 21.56 -16.25 -11.34
C GLU A 82 21.34 -15.53 -12.68
N GLY A 83 20.45 -14.52 -12.69
CA GLY A 83 20.21 -13.73 -13.90
C GLY A 83 18.84 -13.91 -14.57
N ALA A 84 17.80 -14.30 -13.84
CA ALA A 84 16.42 -14.09 -14.28
C ALA A 84 16.12 -12.58 -14.37
N VAL A 85 16.48 -12.00 -15.52
CA VAL A 85 16.27 -10.60 -15.87
C VAL A 85 14.75 -10.35 -15.87
N LEU A 86 14.27 -9.65 -14.83
CA LEU A 86 13.14 -8.74 -14.97
C LEU A 86 13.44 -7.92 -16.21
N THR A 87 12.65 -8.06 -17.28
CA THR A 87 12.85 -7.38 -18.57
C THR A 87 13.50 -6.01 -18.37
N ASN A 88 14.83 -5.99 -18.49
CA ASN A 88 15.59 -4.76 -18.48
C ASN A 88 15.10 -3.98 -19.71
N GLU A 89 15.07 -2.67 -19.60
CA GLU A 89 14.76 -1.73 -20.67
C GLU A 89 15.82 -1.74 -21.80
N SER A 90 16.35 -2.91 -22.17
CA SER A 90 17.33 -3.12 -23.22
C SER A 90 16.82 -4.14 -24.24
N ASP A 91 16.39 -3.60 -25.38
CA ASP A 91 16.71 -4.09 -26.72
C ASP A 91 16.37 -5.54 -27.09
N SER A 92 15.07 -5.83 -27.22
CA SER A 92 14.50 -6.66 -28.30
C SER A 92 12.98 -6.64 -28.19
N PHE A 93 12.31 -5.82 -29.00
CA PHE A 93 10.85 -5.83 -29.08
C PHE A 93 10.41 -7.01 -29.96
N ASN A 94 10.57 -8.24 -29.46
CA ASN A 94 9.92 -9.39 -30.06
C ASN A 94 8.45 -9.37 -29.63
N PRO A 95 7.49 -9.20 -30.57
CA PRO A 95 6.08 -9.29 -30.21
C PRO A 95 5.78 -10.70 -29.69
N PRO A 96 4.89 -10.85 -28.69
CA PRO A 96 4.52 -12.15 -28.18
C PRO A 96 3.91 -13.01 -29.30
N THR A 97 4.26 -14.28 -29.30
CA THR A 97 3.69 -15.30 -30.18
C THR A 97 2.21 -15.51 -29.88
N PHE A 98 1.49 -16.08 -30.85
CA PHE A 98 0.07 -16.40 -30.66
C PHE A 98 -0.17 -17.39 -29.51
N ASP A 99 0.73 -18.35 -29.32
CA ASP A 99 0.66 -19.34 -28.24
C ASP A 99 0.88 -18.68 -26.86
N GLU A 100 1.81 -17.74 -26.73
CA GLU A 100 2.00 -16.95 -25.51
C GLU A 100 0.77 -16.09 -25.18
N ILE A 101 0.11 -15.52 -26.20
CA ILE A 101 -1.15 -14.77 -26.03
C ILE A 101 -2.27 -15.70 -25.55
N LEU A 102 -2.38 -16.90 -26.11
CA LEU A 102 -3.37 -17.90 -25.69
C LEU A 102 -3.13 -18.36 -24.26
N GLU A 103 -1.88 -18.70 -23.91
CA GLU A 103 -1.51 -19.11 -22.57
C GLU A 103 -1.82 -18.02 -21.55
N TYR A 104 -1.44 -16.78 -21.84
CA TYR A 104 -1.74 -15.61 -21.01
C TYR A 104 -3.25 -15.41 -20.83
N SER A 105 -4.05 -15.64 -21.88
CA SER A 105 -5.52 -15.58 -21.81
C SER A 105 -6.12 -16.67 -20.92
N GLU A 106 -5.60 -17.91 -20.99
CA GLU A 106 -6.05 -19.00 -20.12
C GLU A 106 -5.67 -18.76 -18.65
N GLN A 107 -4.45 -18.28 -18.37
CA GLN A 107 -4.04 -17.92 -17.02
C GLN A 107 -4.93 -16.80 -16.44
N LYS A 108 -5.35 -15.82 -17.27
CA LYS A 108 -6.30 -14.78 -16.84
C LYS A 108 -7.63 -15.38 -16.40
N LYS A 109 -8.16 -16.39 -17.11
CA LYS A 109 -9.42 -17.05 -16.73
C LYS A 109 -9.33 -17.72 -15.35
N VAL A 110 -8.15 -18.24 -14.98
CA VAL A 110 -7.92 -18.83 -13.64
C VAL A 110 -8.06 -17.75 -12.55
N VAL A 111 -7.40 -16.59 -12.74
CA VAL A 111 -7.52 -15.44 -11.83
C VAL A 111 -8.98 -14.99 -11.73
N TYR A 112 -9.68 -14.91 -12.86
CA TYR A 112 -11.09 -14.50 -12.90
C TYR A 112 -11.96 -15.43 -12.07
N LYS A 113 -11.83 -16.75 -12.28
CA LYS A 113 -12.57 -17.75 -11.52
C LYS A 113 -12.28 -17.68 -10.02
N THR A 114 -11.03 -17.36 -9.65
CA THR A 114 -10.59 -17.31 -8.26
C THR A 114 -11.19 -16.13 -7.49
N PHE A 115 -11.28 -14.95 -8.11
CA PHE A 115 -11.65 -13.73 -7.41
C PHE A 115 -13.07 -13.22 -7.69
N LYS A 116 -13.74 -13.69 -8.76
CA LYS A 116 -15.07 -13.19 -9.16
C LYS A 116 -16.09 -13.20 -8.03
N GLU A 117 -16.10 -14.22 -7.19
CA GLU A 117 -17.06 -14.37 -6.08
C GLU A 117 -16.56 -13.74 -4.77
N LYS A 118 -15.27 -13.36 -4.69
CA LYS A 118 -14.65 -12.76 -3.51
C LYS A 118 -14.66 -11.23 -3.54
N ILE A 119 -14.75 -10.63 -4.73
CA ILE A 119 -14.73 -9.17 -4.89
C ILE A 119 -16.13 -8.57 -4.69
N ASN A 120 -16.14 -7.37 -4.12
CA ASN A 120 -17.30 -6.50 -4.06
C ASN A 120 -16.86 -5.04 -4.33
N ILE A 121 -17.82 -4.14 -4.47
CA ILE A 121 -17.57 -2.73 -4.82
C ILE A 121 -16.61 -2.08 -3.82
N ASP A 122 -16.87 -2.24 -2.52
CA ASP A 122 -16.06 -1.61 -1.47
C ASP A 122 -14.62 -2.15 -1.46
N LEU A 123 -14.43 -3.45 -1.64
CA LEU A 123 -13.11 -4.09 -1.72
C LEU A 123 -12.30 -3.58 -2.92
N VAL A 124 -12.94 -3.46 -4.08
CA VAL A 124 -12.27 -3.00 -5.30
C VAL A 124 -11.91 -1.53 -5.20
N ALA A 125 -12.80 -0.69 -4.62
CA ALA A 125 -12.52 0.71 -4.38
C ALA A 125 -11.32 0.90 -3.44
N ASP A 126 -11.27 0.15 -2.33
CA ASP A 126 -10.16 0.19 -1.39
C ASP A 126 -8.84 -0.31 -2.03
N LEU A 127 -8.89 -1.35 -2.86
CA LEU A 127 -7.73 -1.84 -3.61
C LEU A 127 -7.19 -0.78 -4.57
N TRP A 128 -8.08 -0.10 -5.27
CA TRP A 128 -7.72 1.00 -6.15
C TRP A 128 -7.09 2.15 -5.37
N SER A 129 -7.60 2.48 -4.19
CA SER A 129 -7.01 3.48 -3.30
C SER A 129 -5.60 3.12 -2.90
N LEU A 130 -5.34 1.86 -2.50
CA LEU A 130 -3.99 1.40 -2.23
C LEU A 130 -3.09 1.50 -3.46
N PHE A 131 -3.56 1.03 -4.62
CA PHE A 131 -2.75 1.02 -5.85
C PHE A 131 -2.41 2.43 -6.35
N TYR A 132 -3.36 3.37 -6.22
CA TYR A 132 -3.24 4.73 -6.73
C TYR A 132 -2.80 5.76 -5.69
N LEU A 133 -2.64 5.40 -4.41
CA LEU A 133 -1.99 6.24 -3.41
C LEU A 133 -0.59 6.74 -3.85
N SER A 134 0.07 5.96 -4.70
CA SER A 134 1.35 6.32 -5.30
C SER A 134 1.30 7.50 -6.26
N ARG A 135 0.11 7.91 -6.77
CA ARG A 135 -0.03 8.99 -7.76
C ARG A 135 0.46 10.32 -7.20
N ASP A 136 0.23 10.56 -5.90
CA ASP A 136 0.62 11.79 -5.22
C ASP A 136 1.94 11.64 -4.45
N ASN A 137 2.80 10.71 -4.88
CA ASN A 137 4.11 10.44 -4.27
C ASN A 137 4.07 10.21 -2.74
N TYR A 138 2.98 9.65 -2.21
CA TYR A 138 2.85 9.35 -0.78
C TYR A 138 3.06 10.59 0.11
N LYS A 139 2.54 11.76 -0.30
CA LYS A 139 2.63 12.99 0.49
C LYS A 139 1.79 12.96 1.77
N TYR A 140 0.54 12.50 1.67
CA TYR A 140 -0.43 12.53 2.76
C TYR A 140 -1.14 11.18 2.88
N SER A 141 -1.20 10.64 4.10
CA SER A 141 -1.91 9.39 4.37
C SER A 141 -3.43 9.56 4.27
N GLU A 142 -3.92 10.79 4.42
CA GLU A 142 -5.31 11.21 4.27
C GLU A 142 -5.80 11.05 2.83
N SER A 143 -4.89 11.13 1.84
CA SER A 143 -5.23 10.87 0.44
C SER A 143 -5.82 9.48 0.26
N TYR A 144 -5.47 8.49 1.09
CA TYR A 144 -6.06 7.16 1.02
C TYR A 144 -7.58 7.16 1.29
N LEU A 145 -8.04 7.94 2.28
CA LEU A 145 -9.48 8.08 2.58
C LEU A 145 -10.23 8.76 1.44
N TRP A 146 -9.66 9.87 0.93
CA TRP A 146 -10.25 10.60 -0.19
C TRP A 146 -10.30 9.76 -1.47
N LEU A 147 -9.23 9.02 -1.78
CA LEU A 147 -9.19 8.11 -2.91
C LEU A 147 -10.25 7.02 -2.77
N TYR A 148 -10.46 6.48 -1.57
CA TYR A 148 -11.50 5.49 -1.33
C TYR A 148 -12.89 6.03 -1.62
N GLU A 149 -13.24 7.19 -1.09
CA GLU A 149 -14.54 7.80 -1.35
C GLU A 149 -14.75 8.09 -2.84
N SER A 150 -13.70 8.57 -3.52
CA SER A 150 -13.71 8.83 -4.96
C SER A 150 -13.90 7.54 -5.77
N TYR A 151 -13.07 6.51 -5.53
CA TYR A 151 -13.15 5.24 -6.26
C TYR A 151 -14.40 4.45 -5.92
N LEU A 152 -14.97 4.60 -4.72
CA LEU A 152 -16.25 3.98 -4.39
C LEU A 152 -17.36 4.45 -5.31
N LEU A 153 -17.36 5.74 -5.70
CA LEU A 153 -18.31 6.28 -6.68
C LEU A 153 -17.99 5.80 -8.10
N GLU A 154 -16.70 5.77 -8.47
CA GLU A 154 -16.26 5.32 -9.80
C GLU A 154 -16.63 3.85 -10.04
N VAL A 155 -16.24 2.95 -9.13
CA VAL A 155 -16.49 1.50 -9.20
C VAL A 155 -17.99 1.19 -9.22
N LYS A 156 -18.83 1.97 -8.54
CA LYS A 156 -20.31 1.79 -8.57
C LYS A 156 -20.91 2.02 -9.96
N ASN A 157 -20.28 2.87 -10.77
CA ASN A 157 -20.75 3.20 -12.11
C ASN A 157 -20.15 2.29 -13.19
N GLU A 158 -19.24 1.40 -12.82
CA GLU A 158 -18.61 0.48 -13.75
C GLU A 158 -19.56 -0.66 -14.14
N SER A 159 -19.52 -1.01 -15.43
CA SER A 159 -20.37 -2.08 -15.97
C SER A 159 -19.95 -3.49 -15.52
N SER A 160 -18.68 -3.66 -15.16
CA SER A 160 -18.09 -4.95 -14.82
C SER A 160 -17.08 -4.78 -13.69
N LEU A 161 -17.50 -5.14 -12.47
CA LEU A 161 -16.65 -5.09 -11.27
C LEU A 161 -15.37 -5.93 -11.44
N LEU A 162 -15.47 -7.04 -12.16
CA LEU A 162 -14.31 -7.91 -12.42
C LEU A 162 -13.30 -7.21 -13.33
N ASP A 163 -13.73 -6.52 -14.38
CA ASP A 163 -12.82 -5.76 -15.24
C ASP A 163 -12.19 -4.58 -14.49
N THR A 164 -12.96 -3.94 -13.62
CA THR A 164 -12.45 -2.90 -12.70
C THR A 164 -11.38 -3.45 -11.76
N PHE A 165 -11.59 -4.61 -11.14
CA PHE A 165 -10.54 -5.28 -10.35
C PHE A 165 -9.30 -5.59 -11.20
N ASN A 166 -9.52 -6.18 -12.38
CA ASN A 166 -8.45 -6.60 -13.29
C ASN A 166 -7.61 -5.42 -13.81
N HIS A 167 -8.22 -4.24 -13.94
CA HIS A 167 -7.55 -3.03 -14.41
C HIS A 167 -6.27 -2.72 -13.61
N VAL A 168 -6.30 -2.91 -12.28
CA VAL A 168 -5.13 -2.71 -11.43
C VAL A 168 -4.33 -3.99 -11.24
N PHE A 169 -4.99 -5.14 -11.10
CA PHE A 169 -4.35 -6.42 -10.80
C PHE A 169 -3.30 -6.81 -11.85
N PHE A 170 -3.62 -6.73 -13.15
CA PHE A 170 -2.69 -7.15 -14.20
C PHE A 170 -1.59 -6.14 -14.54
N LYS A 171 -1.45 -5.05 -13.78
CA LYS A 171 -0.34 -4.11 -13.98
C LYS A 171 0.95 -4.70 -13.39
N THR A 172 2.04 -4.60 -14.15
CA THR A 172 3.38 -5.11 -13.76
C THR A 172 3.95 -4.47 -12.48
N ASN A 173 3.40 -3.32 -12.08
CA ASN A 173 3.79 -2.60 -10.87
C ASN A 173 2.80 -2.75 -9.70
N PHE A 174 1.77 -3.60 -9.83
CA PHE A 174 0.76 -3.83 -8.80
C PHE A 174 1.38 -4.17 -7.45
N LEU A 175 2.18 -5.24 -7.37
CA LEU A 175 2.75 -5.67 -6.10
C LEU A 175 3.65 -4.62 -5.46
N LYS A 176 4.49 -3.95 -6.26
CA LYS A 176 5.36 -2.85 -5.78
C LYS A 176 4.53 -1.71 -5.18
N LYS A 177 3.41 -1.35 -5.81
CA LYS A 177 2.52 -0.29 -5.33
C LYS A 177 1.79 -0.69 -4.05
N ILE A 178 1.21 -1.90 -4.01
CA ILE A 178 0.52 -2.40 -2.80
C ILE A 178 1.48 -2.41 -1.61
N ILE A 179 2.67 -3.02 -1.73
CA ILE A 179 3.65 -3.08 -0.65
C ILE A 179 4.05 -1.68 -0.17
N ARG A 180 4.36 -0.76 -1.11
CA ARG A 180 4.70 0.63 -0.76
C ARG A 180 3.57 1.32 0.00
N SER A 181 2.33 1.19 -0.46
CA SER A 181 1.17 1.78 0.20
C SER A 181 0.94 1.22 1.60
N LEU A 182 1.13 -0.09 1.80
CA LEU A 182 1.01 -0.71 3.13
C LEU A 182 2.06 -0.17 4.11
N PHE A 183 3.33 -0.08 3.69
CA PHE A 183 4.38 0.53 4.50
C PHE A 183 4.09 2.01 4.81
N PHE A 184 3.61 2.75 3.82
CA PHE A 184 3.27 4.17 3.99
C PHE A 184 2.13 4.38 5.00
N LEU A 185 1.07 3.57 4.91
CA LEU A 185 -0.10 3.60 5.78
C LEU A 185 0.11 2.89 7.14
N GLN A 186 1.36 2.55 7.48
CA GLN A 186 1.73 1.90 8.73
C GLN A 186 1.08 0.51 8.94
N GLN A 187 0.68 -0.17 7.86
CA GLN A 187 0.26 -1.57 7.87
C GLN A 187 1.47 -2.51 7.91
N ILE A 188 2.41 -2.25 8.82
CA ILE A 188 3.74 -2.87 8.84
C ILE A 188 3.64 -4.38 9.01
N GLU A 189 2.80 -4.87 9.93
CA GLU A 189 2.63 -6.31 10.17
C GLU A 189 2.15 -7.05 8.92
N LEU A 190 1.18 -6.48 8.20
CA LEU A 190 0.66 -7.06 6.96
C LEU A 190 1.71 -7.00 5.84
N ALA A 191 2.38 -5.86 5.68
CA ALA A 191 3.44 -5.70 4.69
C ALA A 191 4.56 -6.73 4.91
N GLU A 192 5.03 -6.89 6.14
CA GLU A 192 6.07 -7.85 6.51
C GLU A 192 5.61 -9.31 6.35
N LYS A 193 4.35 -9.61 6.65
CA LYS A 193 3.75 -10.93 6.39
C LYS A 193 3.81 -11.26 4.90
N ILE A 194 3.48 -10.32 4.02
CA ILE A 194 3.54 -10.53 2.57
C ILE A 194 4.99 -10.65 2.11
N VAL A 195 5.89 -9.78 2.58
CA VAL A 195 7.33 -9.80 2.24
C VAL A 195 7.94 -11.15 2.56
N SER A 196 7.73 -11.66 3.77
CA SER A 196 8.25 -12.96 4.20
C SER A 196 7.61 -14.12 3.45
N THR A 197 6.28 -14.16 3.33
CA THR A 197 5.54 -15.24 2.66
C THR A 197 5.96 -15.39 1.20
N LEU A 198 6.18 -14.27 0.51
CA LEU A 198 6.50 -14.25 -0.92
C LEU A 198 7.99 -14.04 -1.21
N SER A 199 8.85 -14.03 -0.18
CA SER A 199 10.29 -13.76 -0.29
C SER A 199 10.61 -12.49 -1.09
N LEU A 200 9.84 -11.42 -0.89
CA LEU A 200 9.92 -10.20 -1.70
C LEU A 200 11.27 -9.48 -1.58
N GLU A 201 12.07 -9.75 -0.55
CA GLU A 201 13.44 -9.23 -0.45
C GLU A 201 14.36 -9.76 -1.55
N LYS A 202 14.08 -10.96 -2.07
CA LYS A 202 14.82 -11.51 -3.22
C LYS A 202 14.40 -10.86 -4.53
N ILE A 203 13.14 -10.47 -4.64
CA ILE A 203 12.55 -9.91 -5.86
C ILE A 203 12.78 -8.39 -5.95
N PHE A 204 12.64 -7.68 -4.83
CA PHE A 204 12.71 -6.21 -4.76
C PHE A 204 13.55 -5.71 -3.56
N PRO A 205 14.83 -6.09 -3.44
CA PRO A 205 15.65 -5.82 -2.25
C PRO A 205 15.69 -4.34 -1.86
N GLU A 206 15.94 -3.46 -2.84
CA GLU A 206 16.04 -2.02 -2.60
C GLU A 206 14.70 -1.41 -2.15
N LEU A 207 13.59 -1.83 -2.76
CA LEU A 207 12.26 -1.34 -2.40
C LEU A 207 11.92 -1.70 -0.95
N ILE A 208 12.15 -2.96 -0.56
CA ILE A 208 11.85 -3.43 0.79
C ILE A 208 12.74 -2.71 1.82
N SER A 209 14.05 -2.62 1.56
CA SER A 209 14.97 -1.92 2.45
C SER A 209 14.55 -0.46 2.67
N LYS A 210 14.31 0.27 1.58
CA LYS A 210 13.94 1.69 1.63
C LYS A 210 12.53 1.93 2.21
N ALA A 211 11.64 0.95 2.12
CA ALA A 211 10.31 1.04 2.74
C ALA A 211 10.41 0.91 4.27
N ARG A 212 11.23 -0.03 4.75
CA ARG A 212 11.47 -0.29 6.19
C ARG A 212 12.14 0.89 6.89
N ASP A 213 13.18 1.45 6.28
CA ASP A 213 13.88 2.63 6.82
C ASP A 213 13.14 3.95 6.55
N ARG A 214 12.00 3.89 5.84
CA ARG A 214 11.15 5.00 5.42
C ARG A 214 11.80 6.00 4.46
N SER A 215 12.97 5.72 3.90
CA SER A 215 13.61 6.59 2.90
C SER A 215 12.77 6.75 1.62
N LEU A 216 11.89 5.78 1.30
CA LEU A 216 10.91 5.93 0.21
C LEU A 216 9.89 7.05 0.42
N PHE A 217 9.67 7.48 1.67
CA PHE A 217 8.58 8.38 2.04
C PHE A 217 9.09 9.72 2.57
N GLN A 218 10.36 10.04 2.31
CA GLN A 218 10.92 11.33 2.69
C GLN A 218 10.21 12.46 1.95
N LYS A 219 9.61 13.37 2.71
CA LYS A 219 8.91 14.53 2.19
C LYS A 219 9.93 15.66 2.02
N TRP A 220 10.48 15.76 0.81
CA TRP A 220 11.48 16.74 0.40
C TRP A 220 11.11 18.20 0.75
N GLU A 221 9.82 18.51 0.82
CA GLU A 221 9.28 19.84 1.19
C GLU A 221 9.53 20.22 2.67
N TYR A 222 9.89 19.27 3.53
CA TYR A 222 10.25 19.51 4.94
C TYR A 222 11.74 19.28 5.22
N LEU A 223 12.51 18.93 4.19
CA LEU A 223 13.96 18.95 4.24
C LEU A 223 14.33 20.39 3.84
N ASP A 224 14.86 21.16 4.79
CA ASP A 224 15.28 22.56 4.65
C ASP A 224 16.37 22.70 3.57
N TYR A 225 16.01 22.53 2.29
CA TYR A 225 16.88 22.83 1.17
C TYR A 225 16.94 24.35 1.05
N GLN A 226 17.90 24.95 1.75
CA GLN A 226 18.48 26.20 1.28
C GLN A 226 19.07 25.91 -0.09
N VAL A 227 18.33 26.30 -1.12
CA VAL A 227 18.83 26.37 -2.49
C VAL A 227 19.95 27.40 -2.47
N TYR A 228 21.19 26.95 -2.45
CA TYR A 228 22.37 27.76 -2.74
C TYR A 228 22.52 27.95 -4.24
#